data_AF-A0A2D6R771-F1
#
_entry.id   AF-A0A2D6R771-F1
#
_cell.length_a   1.000
_cell.length_b   1.000
_cell.length_c   1.000
_cell.angle_alpha   90.00
_cell.angle_beta   90.00
_cell.angle_gamma   90.00
#
_symmetry.space_group_name_H-M   'P 1'
#
loop_
_entity.id
_entity.type
_entity.pdbx_description
1 polymer ?
#
loop_
_entity_poly.entity_id
_entity_poly.type
_entity_poly.pdbx_seq_one_letter_code
_entity_poly.pdbx_strand_id
1 'polypeptide(L)'
;MYQQPLLWDMYEISYGQSTLIGVKFRGRIRKYALSQGRMVLAENAVDVEGKVRIGVPHGEKIEWLKPFILSIMPGSSFTKVLENVKNPILSKIKCNFEERYTI
;
A
#
# COMPACT_ATOMS: atom_id res chain seq x y z
N MET A 1 9.43 19.48 21.42
CA MET A 1 9.59 19.58 19.96
C MET A 1 8.76 18.46 19.35
N TYR A 2 7.67 18.76 18.63
CA TYR A 2 6.84 17.72 18.03
C TYR A 2 7.61 17.08 16.87
N GLN A 3 7.61 15.74 16.78
CA GLN A 3 8.14 15.04 15.61
C GLN A 3 7.26 15.35 14.40
N GLN A 4 7.90 15.66 13.26
CA GLN A 4 7.19 15.78 11.99
C GLN A 4 6.51 14.45 11.65
N PRO A 5 5.28 14.45 11.14
CA PRO A 5 4.57 13.21 10.80
C PRO A 5 5.30 12.50 9.66
N LEU A 6 5.35 11.17 9.74
CA LEU A 6 5.84 10.34 8.65
C LEU A 6 4.89 10.48 7.44
N LEU A 7 5.50 10.69 6.27
CA LEU A 7 4.81 10.83 4.99
C LEU A 7 4.87 9.49 4.25
N TRP A 8 3.87 9.22 3.43
CA TRP A 8 3.68 7.93 2.79
C TRP A 8 3.35 8.07 1.30
N ASP A 9 3.95 7.21 0.48
CA ASP A 9 3.57 6.99 -0.90
C ASP A 9 2.70 5.73 -0.99
N MET A 10 1.54 5.86 -1.61
CA MET A 10 0.56 4.79 -1.73
C MET A 10 0.59 4.18 -3.12
N TYR A 11 0.58 2.86 -3.16
CA TYR A 11 0.53 2.10 -4.38
C TYR A 11 -0.64 1.13 -4.34
N GLU A 12 -1.31 0.99 -5.47
CA GLU A 12 -2.33 -0.01 -5.71
C GLU A 12 -1.74 -1.18 -6.49
N ILE A 13 -2.00 -2.38 -5.99
CA ILE A 13 -1.60 -3.64 -6.60
C ILE A 13 -2.85 -4.28 -7.17
N SER A 14 -2.79 -4.66 -8.44
CA SER A 14 -3.83 -5.42 -9.13
C SER A 14 -3.23 -6.67 -9.77
N TYR A 15 -4.05 -7.72 -9.91
CA TYR A 15 -3.62 -9.00 -10.46
C TYR A 15 -4.71 -9.62 -11.35
N GLY A 16 -4.62 -9.35 -12.66
CA GLY A 16 -5.58 -9.84 -13.65
C GLY A 16 -7.03 -9.60 -13.24
N GLN A 17 -7.88 -10.62 -13.39
CA GLN A 17 -9.27 -10.64 -12.90
C GLN A 17 -9.43 -11.39 -11.57
N SER A 18 -8.34 -11.81 -10.93
CA SER A 18 -8.39 -12.64 -9.72
C SER A 18 -8.37 -11.78 -8.46
N THR A 19 -9.07 -12.23 -7.42
CA THR A 19 -9.14 -11.49 -6.15
C THR A 19 -7.86 -11.67 -5.34
N LEU A 20 -7.19 -10.56 -5.00
CA LEU A 20 -6.05 -10.53 -4.07
C LEU A 20 -6.44 -10.78 -2.59
N ILE A 21 -7.74 -10.96 -2.35
CA ILE A 21 -8.36 -11.12 -1.03
C ILE A 21 -8.38 -12.61 -0.68
N GLY A 22 -7.78 -13.00 0.45
CA GLY A 22 -7.90 -14.35 1.01
C GLY A 22 -6.60 -15.17 1.11
N VAL A 23 -5.55 -14.85 0.36
CA VAL A 23 -4.30 -15.65 0.34
C VAL A 23 -3.25 -15.23 1.39
N LYS A 24 -3.67 -14.55 2.47
CA LYS A 24 -2.79 -13.94 3.49
C LYS A 24 -1.76 -12.95 2.89
N PHE A 25 -2.05 -12.39 1.71
CA PHE A 25 -1.11 -11.57 0.92
C PHE A 25 -0.54 -10.38 1.69
N ARG A 26 -1.40 -9.56 2.30
CA ARG A 26 -1.00 -8.40 3.14
C ARG A 26 -0.07 -8.80 4.28
N GLY A 27 -0.36 -9.94 4.92
CA GLY A 27 0.47 -10.50 5.98
C GLY A 27 1.85 -10.93 5.49
N ARG A 28 1.94 -11.49 4.29
CA ARG A 28 3.21 -11.85 3.63
C ARG A 28 4.03 -10.61 3.30
N ILE A 29 3.41 -9.58 2.70
CA ILE A 29 4.06 -8.28 2.43
C ILE A 29 4.65 -7.69 3.70
N ARG A 30 3.84 -7.59 4.77
CA ARG A 30 4.30 -7.04 6.05
C ARG A 30 5.48 -7.83 6.63
N LYS A 31 5.41 -9.16 6.64
CA LYS A 31 6.51 -10.00 7.16
C LYS A 31 7.79 -9.86 6.35
N TYR A 32 7.67 -9.81 5.03
CA TYR A 32 8.82 -9.60 4.15
C TYR A 32 9.47 -8.23 4.40
N ALA A 33 8.70 -7.15 4.46
CA ALA A 33 9.20 -5.81 4.77
C ALA A 33 9.98 -5.77 6.09
N LEU A 34 9.41 -6.36 7.15
CA LEU A 34 10.06 -6.45 8.46
C LEU A 34 11.38 -7.23 8.39
N SER A 35 11.44 -8.32 7.60
CA SER A 35 12.69 -9.08 7.40
C SER A 35 13.77 -8.28 6.68
N GLN A 36 13.40 -7.22 5.96
CA GLN A 36 14.30 -6.32 5.26
C GLN A 36 14.63 -5.05 6.08
N GLY A 37 14.13 -4.95 7.31
CA GLY A 37 14.30 -3.74 8.14
C GLY A 37 13.52 -2.53 7.61
N ARG A 38 12.43 -2.75 6.87
CA ARG A 38 11.64 -1.71 6.19
C ARG A 38 10.22 -1.62 6.72
N MET A 39 9.61 -0.46 6.56
CA MET A 39 8.21 -0.22 6.91
C MET A 39 7.31 -0.35 5.70
N VAL A 40 6.15 -0.97 5.90
CA VAL A 40 5.08 -1.02 4.90
C VAL A 40 3.74 -1.08 5.59
N LEU A 41 2.76 -0.35 5.05
CA LEU A 41 1.35 -0.53 5.34
C LEU A 41 0.75 -1.40 4.23
N ALA A 42 -0.20 -2.28 4.55
CA ALA A 42 -0.84 -3.13 3.55
C ALA A 42 -2.30 -3.42 3.93
N GLU A 43 -3.24 -2.96 3.12
CA GLU A 43 -4.69 -3.15 3.32
C GLU A 43 -5.38 -3.61 2.05
N ASN A 44 -6.56 -4.21 2.20
CA ASN A 44 -7.39 -4.48 1.02
C ASN A 44 -8.07 -3.16 0.67
N ALA A 45 -8.15 -2.83 -0.61
CA ALA A 45 -9.09 -1.81 -1.04
C ALA A 45 -10.51 -2.35 -0.80
N VAL A 46 -11.32 -1.55 -0.10
CA VAL A 46 -12.75 -1.83 0.13
C VAL A 46 -13.60 -1.08 -0.90
N ASP A 47 -13.06 0.01 -1.45
CA ASP A 47 -13.69 0.83 -2.48
C ASP A 47 -13.41 0.37 -3.92
N VAL A 48 -12.49 -0.57 -4.12
CA VAL A 48 -12.19 -1.19 -5.42
C VAL A 48 -11.96 -2.69 -5.24
N GLU A 49 -12.75 -3.50 -5.93
CA GLU A 49 -12.72 -4.95 -5.78
C GLU A 49 -11.39 -5.56 -6.26
N GLY A 50 -10.94 -6.61 -5.55
CA GLY A 50 -9.79 -7.42 -5.95
C GLY A 50 -8.43 -6.74 -5.80
N LYS A 51 -8.35 -5.53 -5.27
CA LYS A 51 -7.10 -4.76 -5.15
C LYS A 51 -6.57 -4.71 -3.72
N VAL A 52 -5.26 -4.62 -3.61
CA VAL A 52 -4.54 -4.40 -2.34
C VAL A 52 -3.77 -3.11 -2.48
N ARG A 53 -3.86 -2.25 -1.48
CA ARG A 53 -3.04 -1.05 -1.40
C ARG A 53 -1.93 -1.26 -0.40
N ILE A 54 -0.78 -0.70 -0.73
CA ILE A 54 0.37 -0.63 0.16
C ILE A 54 0.82 0.81 0.30
N GLY A 55 1.35 1.14 1.47
CA GLY A 55 1.99 2.41 1.77
C GLY A 55 3.45 2.16 2.11
N VAL A 56 4.36 2.88 1.46
CA VAL A 56 5.78 2.93 1.84
C VAL A 56 6.13 4.34 2.30
N PRO A 57 7.10 4.53 3.21
CA PRO A 57 7.58 5.86 3.58
C PRO A 57 7.90 6.70 2.34
N HIS A 58 7.51 7.98 2.35
CA HIS A 58 7.77 8.89 1.23
C HIS A 58 9.27 8.98 0.92
N GLY A 59 9.61 8.92 -0.37
CA GLY A 59 11.00 8.86 -0.83
C GLY A 59 11.61 7.45 -0.83
N GLU A 60 10.95 6.46 -0.22
CA GLU A 60 11.34 5.07 -0.33
C GLU A 60 10.89 4.47 -1.67
N LYS A 61 11.85 3.94 -2.42
CA LYS A 61 11.64 3.28 -3.71
C LYS A 61 10.98 1.92 -3.53
N ILE A 62 9.79 1.70 -4.08
CA ILE A 62 9.04 0.43 -3.99
C ILE A 62 9.75 -0.77 -4.66
N GLU A 63 10.80 -0.54 -5.44
CA GLU A 63 11.55 -1.52 -6.21
C GLU A 63 12.06 -2.71 -5.39
N TRP A 64 12.35 -2.55 -4.09
CA TRP A 64 12.77 -3.66 -3.23
C TRP A 64 11.64 -4.67 -2.97
N LEU A 65 10.38 -4.24 -3.02
CA LEU A 65 9.21 -5.05 -2.71
C LEU A 65 8.62 -5.73 -3.95
N LYS A 66 8.77 -5.11 -5.13
CA LYS A 66 8.21 -5.62 -6.40
C LYS A 66 8.63 -7.07 -6.70
N PRO A 67 9.91 -7.49 -6.60
CA PRO A 67 10.31 -8.87 -6.90
C PRO A 67 9.62 -9.90 -6.01
N PHE A 68 9.46 -9.61 -4.72
CA PHE A 68 8.78 -10.48 -3.78
C PHE A 68 7.29 -10.61 -4.10
N ILE A 69 6.62 -9.52 -4.46
CA ILE A 69 5.20 -9.58 -4.84
C ILE A 69 5.03 -10.36 -6.15
N LEU A 70 5.90 -10.12 -7.13
CA LEU A 70 5.87 -10.82 -8.42
C LEU A 70 6.19 -12.32 -8.29
N SER A 71 6.99 -12.73 -7.30
CA SER A 71 7.23 -14.16 -7.05
C SER A 71 6.03 -14.89 -6.45
N ILE A 72 5.18 -14.18 -5.71
CA ILE A 72 3.91 -14.72 -5.19
C ILE A 72 2.83 -14.68 -6.28
N MET A 73 2.80 -13.61 -7.07
CA MET A 73 1.75 -13.34 -8.06
C MET A 73 2.36 -12.81 -9.36
N PRO A 74 2.85 -13.71 -10.22
CA PRO A 74 3.50 -13.35 -11.48
C PRO A 74 2.50 -12.67 -12.41
N GLY A 75 2.70 -11.38 -12.70
CA GLY A 75 1.78 -10.55 -13.50
C GLY A 75 1.04 -9.47 -12.72
N SER A 76 1.37 -9.27 -11.44
CA SER A 76 0.85 -8.13 -10.67
C SER A 76 1.34 -6.81 -11.25
N SER A 77 0.46 -5.81 -11.35
CA SER A 77 0.80 -4.43 -11.71
C SER A 77 0.77 -3.53 -10.49
N PHE A 78 1.55 -2.44 -10.55
CA PHE A 78 1.72 -1.49 -9.46
C PHE A 78 1.46 -0.08 -9.99
N THR A 79 0.52 0.63 -9.38
CA THR A 79 0.19 2.01 -9.73
C THR A 79 0.37 2.88 -8.50
N LYS A 80 1.20 3.92 -8.56
CA LYS A 80 1.24 4.94 -7.50
C LYS A 80 -0.08 5.72 -7.57
N VAL A 81 -0.82 5.74 -6.47
CA VAL A 81 -2.16 6.34 -6.41
C VAL A 81 -2.20 7.63 -5.59
N LEU A 82 -1.32 7.77 -4.59
CA LEU A 82 -1.11 8.99 -3.84
C LEU A 82 0.38 9.10 -3.47
N GLU A 83 0.85 10.32 -3.29
CA GLU A 83 2.22 10.66 -2.93
C GLU A 83 2.20 11.61 -1.73
N ASN A 84 3.19 11.47 -0.84
CA ASN A 84 3.41 12.40 0.26
C ASN A 84 2.19 12.57 1.21
N VAL A 85 1.53 11.46 1.56
CA VAL A 85 0.32 11.45 2.39
C VAL A 85 0.67 11.29 3.87
N LYS A 86 0.09 12.13 4.73
CA LYS A 86 0.17 11.98 6.19
C LYS A 86 -0.88 11.00 6.68
N ASN A 87 -0.51 10.05 7.55
CA ASN A 87 -1.43 9.10 8.20
C ASN A 87 -2.46 8.47 7.24
N PRO A 88 -2.01 7.76 6.18
CA PRO A 88 -2.89 7.33 5.10
C PRO A 88 -3.90 6.26 5.55
N ILE A 89 -5.12 6.35 5.01
CA ILE A 89 -6.15 5.31 5.03
C ILE A 89 -6.08 4.54 3.71
N LEU A 90 -5.58 3.30 3.75
CA LEU A 90 -5.33 2.50 2.55
C LEU A 90 -6.62 1.84 2.00
N SER A 91 -7.51 1.43 2.89
CA SER A 91 -8.75 0.73 2.55
C SER A 91 -9.72 1.53 1.68
N LYS A 92 -9.70 2.87 1.73
CA LYS A 92 -10.58 3.74 0.95
C LYS A 92 -9.89 5.04 0.57
N ILE A 93 -9.50 5.17 -0.71
CA ILE A 93 -8.61 6.24 -1.16
C ILE A 93 -9.20 7.63 -0.89
N LYS A 94 -10.51 7.75 -1.04
CA LYS A 94 -11.21 9.00 -0.85
C LYS A 94 -11.13 9.53 0.59
N CYS A 95 -10.80 8.71 1.58
CA CYS A 95 -10.67 9.18 2.95
C CYS A 95 -9.37 9.98 3.20
N ASN A 96 -8.45 10.00 2.25
CA ASN A 96 -7.19 10.75 2.34
C ASN A 96 -7.30 12.19 1.82
N PHE A 97 -8.48 12.59 1.32
CA PHE A 97 -8.74 13.92 0.80
C PHE A 97 -9.37 14.79 1.89
N GLU A 98 -8.63 15.80 2.35
CA GLU A 98 -9.02 16.66 3.48
C GLU A 98 -10.34 17.39 3.21
N GLU A 99 -10.58 17.82 1.97
CA GLU A 99 -11.76 18.58 1.55
C GLU A 99 -13.08 17.82 1.72
N ARG A 100 -13.03 16.50 1.94
CA ARG A 100 -14.23 15.67 2.14
C ARG A 100 -14.77 15.70 3.57
N TYR A 101 -14.08 16.36 4.48
CA TYR A 101 -14.41 16.38 5.90
C TYR A 101 -14.52 17.82 6.40
N THR A 102 -15.57 18.09 7.17
CA THR A 102 -15.67 19.28 8.00
C THR A 102 -15.44 18.82 9.43
N ILE A 103 -14.39 19.32 10.07
CA ILE A 103 -13.97 18.94 11.43
C ILE A 103 -14.11 20.15 12.34
#